data_AF-A0AAD8AF63-F1
#
_entry.id   AF-A0AAD8AF63-F1
#
_cell.length_a   1.000
_cell.length_b   1.000
_cell.length_c   1.000
_cell.angle_alpha   90.00
_cell.angle_beta   90.00
_cell.angle_gamma   90.00
#
_symmetry.space_group_name_H-M   'P 1'
#
loop_
_entity.id
_entity.type
_entity.pdbx_description
1 polymer ?
#
loop_
_entity_poly.entity_id
_entity_poly.type
_entity_poly.pdbx_seq_one_letter_code
_entity_poly.pdbx_strand_id
1 'polypeptide(L)'
;MPKNKELKKGMLLGDYSLGRKCLFLGTILQKIQVATKLIYQQVVRGFKFGEYRCQRENDVAMMAAQQYYVENGGNLEPSLLSSLLPNYLPEQLVKNSGDKGLYRWGTLVTDAFNKSYYSKENVCQSESKGRCGKHLQ
;
A
#
# COMPACT_ATOMS: atom_id res chain seq x y z
N MET A 1 -44.23 4.93 23.09
CA MET A 1 -44.05 6.24 23.79
C MET A 1 -45.02 6.29 24.97
N PRO A 2 -44.70 6.97 26.09
CA PRO A 2 -43.39 7.36 26.66
C PRO A 2 -43.19 6.61 28.01
N LYS A 3 -42.42 6.97 29.06
CA LYS A 3 -41.55 8.11 29.42
C LYS A 3 -40.24 7.62 30.09
N ASN A 4 -39.16 8.37 29.85
CA ASN A 4 -37.97 8.64 30.66
C ASN A 4 -37.97 8.27 32.17
N LYS A 5 -36.84 7.73 32.68
CA LYS A 5 -36.30 8.06 34.02
C LYS A 5 -34.77 8.12 34.09
N GLU A 6 -34.30 9.20 34.72
CA GLU A 6 -33.03 9.41 35.44
C GLU A 6 -31.67 9.48 34.74
N LEU A 7 -30.80 10.26 35.40
CA LEU A 7 -29.58 10.87 34.87
C LEU A 7 -28.37 10.50 35.77
N LYS A 8 -27.17 10.96 35.37
CA LYS A 8 -25.90 10.96 36.15
C LYS A 8 -25.26 9.60 36.44
N LYS A 9 -24.11 9.38 35.79
CA LYS A 9 -22.82 9.38 36.51
C LYS A 9 -21.77 10.04 35.61
N GLY A 10 -21.31 11.23 36.00
CA GLY A 10 -20.15 11.85 35.36
C GLY A 10 -18.91 11.10 35.81
N MET A 11 -18.15 10.55 34.86
CA MET A 11 -16.81 10.03 35.14
C MET A 11 -15.78 11.10 34.79
N LEU A 12 -14.90 11.40 35.74
CA LEU A 12 -14.05 12.58 35.74
C LEU A 12 -13.09 12.58 34.54
N LEU A 13 -13.02 13.71 33.83
CA LEU A 13 -11.88 14.05 32.99
C LEU A 13 -10.68 14.37 33.89
N GLY A 14 -10.02 13.34 34.41
CA GLY A 14 -8.78 13.48 35.14
C GLY A 14 -7.63 13.88 34.21
N ASP A 15 -6.81 14.83 34.64
CA ASP A 15 -5.74 15.44 33.84
C ASP A 15 -4.61 14.44 33.50
N TYR A 16 -4.75 13.73 32.38
CA TYR A 16 -3.74 12.81 31.85
C TYR A 16 -2.53 13.56 31.28
N SER A 17 -1.71 14.11 32.19
CA SER A 17 -0.38 14.72 32.00
C SER A 17 0.23 14.54 30.60
N LEU A 18 0.15 15.59 29.79
CA LEU A 18 0.46 15.60 28.35
C LEU A 18 1.97 15.51 28.01
N GLY A 19 2.80 14.94 28.90
CA GLY A 19 4.26 14.93 28.77
C GLY A 19 4.88 13.63 28.24
N ARG A 20 4.21 12.46 28.39
CA ARG A 20 4.83 11.14 28.07
C ARG A 20 4.17 10.34 26.94
N LYS A 21 2.98 10.74 26.45
CA LYS A 21 2.31 10.05 25.32
C LYS A 21 3.04 10.26 23.98
N CYS A 22 3.62 11.44 23.74
CA CYS A 22 4.29 11.76 22.46
C CYS A 22 5.49 10.85 22.16
N LEU A 23 6.32 10.55 23.17
CA LEU A 23 7.49 9.66 23.04
C LEU A 23 7.08 8.20 22.78
N PHE A 24 6.01 7.73 23.44
CA PHE A 24 5.44 6.40 23.19
C PHE A 24 4.85 6.29 21.78
N LEU A 25 4.12 7.29 21.31
CA LEU A 25 3.57 7.34 19.96
C LEU A 25 4.67 7.29 18.90
N GLY A 26 5.73 8.11 19.02
CA GLY A 26 6.87 8.08 18.09
C GLY A 26 7.54 6.69 18.02
N THR A 27 7.78 6.07 19.18
CA THR A 27 8.41 4.73 19.25
C THR A 27 7.51 3.62 18.67
N ILE A 28 6.18 3.73 18.85
CA ILE A 28 5.20 2.79 18.28
C ILE A 28 5.11 2.96 16.76
N LEU A 29 5.04 4.19 16.26
CA LEU A 29 5.00 4.48 14.81
C LEU A 29 6.26 3.97 14.10
N GLN A 30 7.44 4.22 14.67
CA GLN A 30 8.71 3.72 14.12
C GLN A 30 8.76 2.18 14.09
N LYS A 31 8.26 1.50 15.14
CA LYS A 31 8.15 0.03 15.15
C LYS A 31 7.20 -0.48 14.06
N ILE A 32 6.07 0.19 13.85
CA ILE A 32 5.09 -0.18 12.80
C ILE A 32 5.72 0.01 11.41
N GLN A 33 6.37 1.14 11.14
CA GLN A 33 7.05 1.40 9.85
C GLN A 33 8.09 0.31 9.52
N VAL A 34 8.92 -0.09 10.49
CA VAL A 34 9.93 -1.15 10.31
C VAL A 34 9.27 -2.52 10.11
N ALA A 35 8.28 -2.87 10.94
CA ALA A 35 7.57 -4.15 10.84
C ALA A 35 6.84 -4.30 9.49
N THR A 36 6.10 -3.28 9.06
CA THR A 36 5.41 -3.27 7.76
C THR A 36 6.40 -3.42 6.59
N LYS A 37 7.57 -2.78 6.64
CA LYS A 37 8.62 -2.95 5.62
C LYS A 37 9.15 -4.38 5.55
N LEU A 38 9.34 -5.04 6.70
CA LEU A 38 9.80 -6.43 6.76
C LEU A 38 8.72 -7.40 6.23
N ILE A 39 7.46 -7.20 6.62
CA ILE A 39 6.31 -7.99 6.14
C ILE A 39 6.15 -7.84 4.62
N TYR A 40 6.19 -6.60 4.10
CA TYR A 40 6.15 -6.33 2.67
C TYR A 40 7.26 -7.06 1.91
N GLN A 41 8.51 -6.99 2.39
CA GLN A 41 9.63 -7.71 1.77
C GLN A 41 9.45 -9.24 1.81
N GLN A 42 8.86 -9.79 2.87
CA GLN A 42 8.57 -11.22 2.93
C GLN A 42 7.49 -11.64 1.93
N VAL A 43 6.42 -10.86 1.81
CA VAL A 43 5.32 -11.10 0.86
C VAL A 43 5.82 -11.03 -0.59
N VAL A 44 6.56 -9.98 -0.96
CA VAL A 44 7.10 -9.82 -2.32
C VAL A 44 8.06 -10.96 -2.69
N ARG A 45 8.91 -11.42 -1.76
CA ARG A 45 9.80 -12.58 -1.99
C ARG A 45 9.00 -13.87 -2.21
N GLY A 46 8.10 -14.22 -1.29
CA GLY A 46 7.30 -15.45 -1.38
C GLY A 46 6.35 -15.46 -2.59
N PHE A 47 5.90 -14.28 -3.04
CA PHE A 47 5.14 -14.12 -4.28
C PHE A 47 6.00 -14.44 -5.50
N LYS A 48 7.21 -13.84 -5.60
CA LYS A 48 8.13 -14.08 -6.71
C LYS A 48 8.57 -15.55 -6.83
N PHE A 49 8.79 -16.22 -5.70
CA PHE A 49 9.14 -17.65 -5.64
C PHE A 49 7.95 -18.60 -5.80
N GLY A 50 6.71 -18.11 -5.85
CA GLY A 50 5.51 -18.95 -6.05
C GLY A 50 5.06 -19.75 -4.82
N GLU A 51 5.45 -19.29 -3.62
CA GLU A 51 4.89 -19.76 -2.35
C GLU A 51 3.44 -19.28 -2.20
N TYR A 52 3.19 -18.00 -2.50
CA TYR A 52 1.84 -17.42 -2.52
C TYR A 52 1.19 -17.61 -3.91
N ARG A 53 0.38 -18.66 -4.05
CA ARG A 53 -0.29 -19.02 -5.31
C ARG A 53 -1.70 -18.43 -5.41
N CYS A 54 -1.79 -17.25 -6.00
CA CYS A 54 -3.05 -16.66 -6.44
C CYS A 54 -3.70 -17.54 -7.54
N GLN A 55 -4.95 -17.95 -7.35
CA GLN A 55 -5.67 -18.79 -8.33
C GLN A 55 -6.24 -17.99 -9.52
N ARG A 56 -6.41 -16.67 -9.37
CA ARG A 56 -6.98 -15.79 -10.41
C ARG A 56 -5.92 -14.83 -10.92
N GLU A 57 -5.86 -14.63 -12.23
CA GLU A 57 -4.95 -13.65 -12.86
C GLU A 57 -5.18 -12.23 -12.34
N ASN A 58 -6.42 -11.87 -11.99
CA ASN A 58 -6.75 -10.57 -11.45
C ASN A 58 -6.07 -10.29 -10.09
N ASP A 59 -5.93 -11.30 -9.23
CA ASP A 59 -5.23 -11.15 -7.94
C ASP A 59 -3.72 -10.94 -8.16
N VAL A 60 -3.12 -11.68 -9.11
CA VAL A 60 -1.71 -11.49 -9.53
C VAL A 60 -1.49 -10.07 -10.08
N ALA A 61 -2.40 -9.60 -10.94
CA ALA A 61 -2.32 -8.28 -11.53
C ALA A 61 -2.49 -7.16 -10.49
N MET A 62 -3.37 -7.35 -9.49
CA MET A 62 -3.55 -6.42 -8.37
C MET A 62 -2.30 -6.36 -7.47
N MET A 63 -1.65 -7.49 -7.16
CA MET A 63 -0.40 -7.54 -6.41
C MET A 63 0.73 -6.78 -7.14
N ALA A 64 0.86 -6.98 -8.46
CA ALA A 64 1.86 -6.26 -9.27
C ALA A 64 1.54 -4.76 -9.39
N ALA A 65 0.26 -4.37 -9.48
CA ALA A 65 -0.16 -2.96 -9.45
C ALA A 65 0.16 -2.29 -8.10
N GLN A 66 -0.04 -3.00 -6.98
CA GLN A 66 0.33 -2.55 -5.64
C GLN A 66 1.85 -2.37 -5.50
N GLN A 67 2.65 -3.32 -6.00
CA GLN A 67 4.11 -3.19 -5.98
C GLN A 67 4.58 -1.99 -6.83
N TYR A 68 4.04 -1.83 -8.05
CA TYR A 68 4.34 -0.66 -8.88
C TYR A 68 4.01 0.66 -8.15
N TYR A 69 2.86 0.73 -7.46
CA TYR A 69 2.46 1.91 -6.68
C TYR A 69 3.42 2.21 -5.51
N VAL A 70 3.92 1.19 -4.81
CA VAL A 70 4.89 1.36 -3.72
C VAL A 70 6.25 1.86 -4.23
N GLU A 71 6.67 1.44 -5.44
CA GLU A 71 7.97 1.80 -6.00
C GLU A 71 7.97 3.11 -6.83
N ASN A 72 6.88 3.40 -7.56
CA ASN A 72 6.78 4.50 -8.53
C ASN A 72 5.66 5.52 -8.21
N GLY A 73 4.77 5.21 -7.26
CA GLY A 73 3.64 6.07 -6.88
C GLY A 73 2.45 6.03 -7.84
N GLY A 74 1.64 7.10 -7.81
CA GLY A 74 0.38 7.20 -8.56
C GLY A 74 0.52 7.39 -10.07
N ASN A 75 1.73 7.62 -10.59
CA ASN A 75 1.96 7.85 -12.02
C ASN A 75 2.27 6.53 -12.73
N LEU A 76 1.29 5.96 -13.43
CA LEU A 76 1.48 4.75 -14.23
C LEU A 76 2.04 5.09 -15.61
N GLU A 77 3.26 4.63 -15.87
CA GLU A 77 3.93 4.75 -17.17
C GLU A 77 4.04 3.33 -17.78
N PRO A 78 3.32 3.02 -18.88
CA PRO A 78 3.21 1.66 -19.39
C PRO A 78 4.50 1.08 -19.97
N SER A 79 5.44 1.90 -20.46
CA SER A 79 6.71 1.41 -21.00
C SER A 79 7.65 0.93 -19.88
N LEU A 80 7.76 1.72 -18.80
CA LEU A 80 8.43 1.36 -17.56
C LEU A 80 7.78 0.13 -16.92
N LEU A 81 6.45 0.09 -16.83
CA LEU A 81 5.72 -1.08 -16.32
C LEU A 81 6.05 -2.34 -17.12
N SER A 82 6.15 -2.24 -18.45
CA SER A 82 6.54 -3.35 -19.33
C SER A 82 7.95 -3.87 -19.03
N SER A 83 8.89 -2.98 -18.67
CA SER A 83 10.26 -3.36 -18.28
C SER A 83 10.36 -3.94 -16.85
N LEU A 84 9.49 -3.53 -15.93
CA LEU A 84 9.50 -3.95 -14.53
C LEU A 84 8.66 -5.21 -14.26
N LEU A 85 7.70 -5.52 -15.14
CA LEU A 85 6.84 -6.71 -15.06
C LEU A 85 7.56 -8.04 -14.77
N PRO A 86 8.67 -8.40 -15.44
CA PRO A 86 9.41 -9.63 -15.15
C PRO A 86 10.03 -9.67 -13.74
N ASN A 87 10.15 -8.52 -13.07
CA ASN A 87 10.64 -8.45 -11.70
C ASN A 87 9.54 -8.64 -10.65
N TYR A 88 8.31 -8.20 -10.95
CA TYR A 88 7.14 -8.27 -10.08
C TYR A 88 6.38 -9.60 -10.20
N LEU A 89 6.36 -10.22 -11.39
CA LEU A 89 5.65 -11.49 -11.60
C LEU A 89 6.38 -12.70 -10.97
N PRO A 90 5.64 -13.70 -10.46
CA PRO A 90 6.18 -15.01 -10.12
C PRO A 90 6.93 -15.65 -11.29
N GLU A 91 8.10 -16.25 -11.03
CA GLU A 91 8.94 -16.82 -12.09
C GLU A 91 8.21 -17.86 -12.95
N GLN A 92 7.29 -18.62 -12.34
CA GLN A 92 6.48 -19.63 -13.04
C GLN A 92 5.59 -18.99 -14.13
N LEU A 93 5.05 -17.79 -13.88
CA LEU A 93 4.21 -17.09 -14.85
C LEU A 93 5.05 -16.48 -15.98
N VAL A 94 6.24 -15.96 -15.69
CA VAL A 94 7.18 -15.47 -16.71
C VAL A 94 7.62 -16.64 -17.62
N LYS A 95 8.05 -17.76 -17.03
CA LYS A 95 8.52 -18.96 -17.75
C LYS A 95 7.42 -19.61 -18.60
N ASN A 96 6.17 -19.62 -18.13
CA ASN A 96 5.07 -20.26 -18.85
C ASN A 96 4.41 -19.38 -19.92
N SER A 97 4.50 -18.04 -19.84
CA SER A 97 3.70 -17.15 -20.69
C SER A 97 4.47 -16.51 -21.86
N GLY A 98 5.79 -16.37 -21.75
CA GLY A 98 6.64 -15.72 -22.76
C GLY A 98 6.29 -14.25 -23.05
N ASP A 99 6.90 -13.68 -24.09
CA ASP A 99 6.80 -12.24 -24.40
C ASP A 99 5.36 -11.77 -24.67
N LYS A 100 4.59 -12.57 -25.41
CA LYS A 100 3.15 -12.30 -25.66
C LYS A 100 2.34 -12.35 -24.36
N GLY A 101 2.75 -13.17 -23.41
CA GLY A 101 2.20 -13.21 -22.06
C GLY A 101 2.51 -11.95 -21.26
N LEU A 102 3.77 -11.49 -21.26
CA LEU A 102 4.18 -10.25 -20.57
C LEU A 102 3.36 -9.04 -21.04
N TYR A 103 3.08 -8.92 -22.34
CA TYR A 103 2.20 -7.87 -22.87
C TYR A 103 0.76 -7.96 -22.32
N ARG A 104 0.17 -9.17 -22.27
CA ARG A 104 -1.15 -9.40 -21.64
C ARG A 104 -1.13 -9.00 -20.15
N TRP A 105 -0.08 -9.35 -19.42
CA TRP A 105 0.08 -8.94 -18.02
C TRP A 105 0.19 -7.42 -17.87
N GLY A 106 0.81 -6.69 -18.79
CA GLY A 106 0.83 -5.22 -18.83
C GLY A 106 -0.55 -4.60 -18.89
N THR A 107 -1.41 -5.10 -19.79
CA THR A 107 -2.81 -4.66 -19.88
C THR A 107 -3.59 -4.99 -18.60
N LEU A 108 -3.43 -6.20 -18.05
CA LEU A 108 -4.12 -6.60 -16.81
C LEU A 108 -3.69 -5.78 -15.59
N VAL A 109 -2.39 -5.48 -15.44
CA VAL A 109 -1.87 -4.67 -14.33
C VAL A 109 -2.29 -3.21 -14.47
N THR A 110 -2.32 -2.68 -15.70
CA THR A 110 -2.82 -1.31 -15.98
C THR A 110 -4.31 -1.19 -15.67
N ASP A 111 -5.12 -2.17 -16.07
CA ASP A 111 -6.55 -2.26 -15.75
C ASP A 111 -6.80 -2.37 -14.23
N ALA A 112 -6.03 -3.22 -13.53
CA ALA A 112 -6.11 -3.37 -12.09
C ALA A 112 -5.71 -2.08 -11.34
N PHE A 113 -4.66 -1.40 -11.79
CA PHE A 113 -4.23 -0.10 -11.23
C PHE A 113 -5.33 0.95 -11.37
N ASN A 114 -5.86 1.15 -12.58
CA ASN A 114 -6.93 2.13 -12.85
C ASN A 114 -8.25 1.83 -12.10
N LYS A 115 -8.53 0.55 -11.82
CA LYS A 115 -9.69 0.12 -11.02
C LYS A 115 -9.48 0.23 -9.51
N SER A 116 -8.23 0.29 -9.06
CA SER A 116 -7.87 0.35 -7.64
C SER A 116 -8.22 1.70 -7.00
N TYR A 117 -8.24 1.74 -5.66
CA TYR A 117 -8.43 2.97 -4.90
C TYR A 117 -7.27 3.97 -5.08
N TYR A 118 -6.06 3.49 -5.43
CA TYR A 118 -4.85 4.33 -5.59
C TYR A 118 -4.97 5.36 -6.73
N SER A 119 -5.85 5.13 -7.70
CA SER A 119 -6.13 6.06 -8.81
C SER A 119 -7.22 7.09 -8.49
N LYS A 120 -7.90 7.00 -7.34
CA LYS A 120 -9.03 7.89 -6.98
C LYS A 120 -8.73 8.81 -5.80
N GLU A 121 -7.80 8.43 -4.94
CA GLU A 121 -7.35 9.22 -3.80
C GLU A 121 -5.83 9.38 -3.88
N ASN A 122 -5.36 10.63 -3.86
CA ASN A 122 -3.93 10.94 -3.82
C ASN A 122 -3.40 10.64 -2.41
N VAL A 123 -3.29 9.36 -2.07
CA VAL A 123 -2.73 8.89 -0.79
C VAL A 123 -1.32 9.46 -0.68
N CYS A 124 -1.16 10.37 0.29
CA CYS A 124 -0.02 11.27 0.33
C CYS A 124 1.27 10.50 0.64
N GLN A 125 2.21 10.47 -0.31
CA GLN A 125 3.57 9.96 -0.11
C GLN A 125 4.41 10.93 0.75
N SER A 126 3.98 11.11 1.99
CA SER A 126 4.89 11.32 3.10
C SER A 126 5.46 9.94 3.49
N GLU A 127 6.77 9.73 3.62
CA GLU A 127 7.85 10.70 3.83
C GLU A 127 9.07 10.45 2.91
N SER A 128 10.02 11.41 2.91
CA SER A 128 11.44 11.25 2.50
C SER A 128 11.87 11.35 1.01
N LYS A 129 11.24 12.23 0.21
CA LYS A 129 12.01 13.08 -0.72
C LYS A 129 11.73 14.55 -0.38
N GLY A 130 12.78 15.30 -0.07
CA GLY A 130 12.65 16.58 0.63
C GLY A 130 12.71 17.82 -0.25
N ARG A 131 12.26 18.94 0.35
CA ARG A 131 12.71 20.32 0.05
C ARG A 131 12.41 20.86 -1.35
N CYS A 132 11.18 21.32 -1.55
CA CYS A 132 10.95 22.59 -2.25
C CYS A 132 9.74 23.30 -1.63
N GLY A 133 9.99 24.35 -0.83
CA GLY A 133 8.94 25.25 -0.38
C GLY A 133 8.83 26.43 -1.34
N LYS A 134 7.60 26.83 -1.69
CA LYS A 134 7.33 28.17 -2.23
C LYS A 134 6.15 28.78 -1.47
N HIS A 135 6.30 30.06 -1.20
CA HIS A 135 5.41 30.89 -0.41
C HIS A 135 4.71 31.86 -1.37
N LEU A 136 3.38 31.82 -1.39
CA LEU A 136 2.41 32.82 -1.88
C LEU A 136 1.02 32.16 -1.77
N GLN A 137 -0.06 32.85 -1.45
CA GLN A 137 -0.23 34.30 -1.23
C GLN A 137 -0.34 34.65 0.25
#